data_AF-A0A848FKZ2-F1
#
_entry.id   AF-A0A848FKZ2-F1
#
_cell.length_a   1.000
_cell.length_b   1.000
_cell.length_c   1.000
_cell.angle_alpha   90.00
_cell.angle_beta   90.00
_cell.angle_gamma   90.00
#
_symmetry.space_group_name_H-M   'P 1'
#
loop_
_entity.id
_entity.type
_entity.pdbx_description
1 polymer ?
#
loop_
_entity_poly.entity_id
_entity_poly.type
_entity_poly.pdbx_seq_one_letter_code
_entity_poly.pdbx_strand_id
1 'polypeptide(L)'
;MELRATIPEGISFADLHLSRDAEDGAVVFAMEPIEAICEASGLDIEEVVDGPEPVICVLIAAWYQIHLQRGGDPDPVQEDFLEEARFELERGFGFSYPPGHA
;
A
#
# COMPACT_ATOMS: atom_id res chain seq x y z
N MET A 1 -1.65 4.49 16.57
CA MET A 1 -1.42 3.03 16.55
C MET A 1 -0.12 2.81 15.79
N GLU A 2 0.80 2.02 16.31
CA GLU A 2 2.10 1.76 15.65
C GLU A 2 1.98 0.43 14.91
N LEU A 3 1.93 0.45 13.57
CA LEU A 3 1.91 -0.76 12.75
C LEU A 3 3.32 -1.36 12.74
N ARG A 4 3.45 -2.62 13.16
CA ARG A 4 4.71 -3.37 13.10
C ARG A 4 4.56 -4.51 12.11
N ALA A 5 5.29 -4.41 11.01
CA ALA A 5 5.35 -5.43 9.97
C ALA A 5 6.80 -5.93 9.82
N THR A 6 6.93 -7.25 9.71
CA THR A 6 8.14 -7.98 9.39
C THR A 6 8.12 -8.28 7.89
N ILE A 7 9.10 -7.75 7.15
CA ILE A 7 9.28 -8.10 5.74
C ILE A 7 10.08 -9.41 5.67
N PRO A 8 9.50 -10.52 5.18
CA PRO A 8 10.19 -11.80 5.11
C PRO A 8 11.37 -11.76 4.11
N GLU A 9 12.37 -12.62 4.32
CA GLU A 9 13.49 -12.73 3.39
C GLU A 9 13.01 -13.26 2.02
N GLY A 10 13.55 -12.70 0.94
CA GLY A 10 13.21 -13.11 -0.43
C GLY A 10 11.99 -12.41 -1.01
N ILE A 11 11.28 -11.58 -0.24
CA ILE A 11 10.21 -10.72 -0.76
C ILE A 11 10.73 -9.29 -0.94
N SER A 12 10.51 -8.76 -2.15
CA SER A 12 10.86 -7.41 -2.56
C SER A 12 9.61 -6.56 -2.78
N PHE A 13 9.76 -5.24 -2.71
CA PHE A 13 8.64 -4.34 -2.98
C PHE A 13 8.11 -4.48 -4.41
N ALA A 14 8.98 -4.79 -5.36
CA ALA A 14 8.61 -4.97 -6.76
C ALA A 14 7.67 -6.18 -6.99
N ASP A 15 7.64 -7.14 -6.06
CA ASP A 15 6.72 -8.28 -6.12
C ASP A 15 5.25 -7.87 -5.90
N LEU A 16 5.00 -6.65 -5.41
CA LEU A 16 3.65 -6.07 -5.38
C LEU A 16 3.10 -5.83 -6.78
N HIS A 17 3.96 -5.70 -7.80
CA HIS A 17 3.55 -5.42 -9.17
C HIS A 17 2.54 -4.26 -9.26
N LEU A 18 2.86 -3.15 -8.59
CA LEU A 18 1.98 -2.00 -8.55
C LEU A 18 1.65 -1.52 -9.96
N SER A 19 0.36 -1.32 -10.19
CA SER A 19 -0.18 -0.81 -11.44
C SER A 19 -1.41 0.03 -11.16
N ARG A 20 -1.86 0.79 -12.16
CA ARG A 20 -3.15 1.47 -12.12
C ARG A 20 -4.13 0.73 -13.01
N ASP A 21 -5.33 0.55 -12.51
CA ASP A 21 -6.46 0.11 -13.32
C ASP A 21 -6.75 1.15 -14.42
N ALA A 22 -6.99 0.69 -15.64
CA ALA A 22 -7.18 1.57 -16.78
C ALA A 22 -8.58 2.19 -16.86
N GLU A 23 -9.57 1.61 -16.17
CA GLU A 23 -10.96 2.03 -16.19
C GLU A 23 -11.23 3.13 -15.15
N ASP A 24 -10.76 2.93 -13.91
CA ASP A 24 -11.05 3.83 -12.80
C ASP A 24 -9.80 4.45 -12.12
N GLY A 25 -8.61 4.00 -12.48
CA GLY A 25 -7.35 4.54 -11.96
C GLY A 25 -6.95 4.03 -10.58
N ALA A 26 -7.69 3.07 -10.00
CA ALA A 26 -7.35 2.44 -8.73
C ALA A 26 -5.98 1.76 -8.78
N VAL A 27 -5.29 1.75 -7.64
CA VAL A 27 -4.03 1.02 -7.50
C VAL A 27 -4.32 -0.47 -7.38
N VAL A 28 -3.74 -1.25 -8.28
CA VAL A 28 -3.83 -2.71 -8.32
C VAL A 28 -2.47 -3.29 -7.95
N PHE A 29 -2.48 -4.33 -7.13
CA PHE A 29 -1.27 -4.97 -6.62
C PHE A 29 -1.49 -6.47 -6.36
N ALA A 30 -0.40 -7.22 -6.30
CA ALA A 30 -0.40 -8.63 -5.95
C ALA A 30 -0.59 -8.81 -4.43
N MET A 31 -1.50 -9.72 -4.05
CA MET A 31 -1.77 -10.02 -2.64
C MET A 31 -0.72 -10.90 -1.98
N GLU A 32 -0.02 -11.74 -2.75
CA GLU A 32 0.96 -12.72 -2.24
C GLU A 32 2.03 -12.09 -1.32
N PRO A 33 2.66 -10.94 -1.64
CA PRO A 33 3.59 -10.28 -0.73
C PRO A 33 2.93 -9.76 0.55
N ILE A 34 1.69 -9.29 0.48
CA ILE A 34 0.94 -8.78 1.64
C ILE A 34 0.60 -9.93 2.59
N GLU A 35 0.11 -11.04 2.05
CA GLU A 35 -0.18 -12.26 2.81
C GLU A 35 1.06 -12.77 3.55
N ALA A 36 2.20 -12.83 2.87
CA ALA A 36 3.46 -13.27 3.45
C ALA A 36 3.97 -12.31 4.55
N ILE A 37 3.80 -11.00 4.37
CA ILE A 37 4.10 -10.02 5.42
C ILE A 37 3.16 -10.20 6.61
N CYS A 38 1.86 -10.38 6.39
CA CYS A 38 0.89 -10.61 7.46
C CYS A 38 1.24 -11.88 8.26
N GLU A 39 1.54 -12.99 7.58
CA GLU A 39 1.97 -14.24 8.22
C GLU A 39 3.25 -14.04 9.05
N ALA A 40 4.28 -13.41 8.48
CA ALA A 40 5.55 -13.16 9.17
C ALA A 40 5.41 -12.18 10.34
N SER A 41 4.38 -11.32 10.32
CA SER A 41 4.12 -10.30 11.33
C SER A 41 3.10 -10.73 12.39
N GLY A 42 2.40 -11.84 12.17
CA GLY A 42 1.26 -12.24 13.00
C GLY A 42 0.08 -11.28 12.90
N LEU A 43 -0.10 -10.63 11.75
CA LEU A 43 -1.23 -9.75 11.45
C LEU A 43 -2.35 -10.56 10.79
N ASP A 44 -3.60 -10.17 11.08
CA ASP A 44 -4.76 -10.71 10.40
C ASP A 44 -4.93 -10.01 9.04
N ILE A 45 -4.91 -10.78 7.95
CA ILE A 45 -5.03 -10.25 6.60
C ILE A 45 -6.40 -9.60 6.37
N GLU A 46 -7.47 -10.16 6.95
CA GLU A 46 -8.82 -9.62 6.79
C GLU A 46 -8.92 -8.25 7.46
N GLU A 47 -8.36 -8.09 8.67
CA GLU A 47 -8.32 -6.79 9.36
C GLU A 47 -7.43 -5.76 8.65
N VAL A 48 -6.35 -6.20 8.00
CA VAL A 48 -5.43 -5.32 7.27
C VAL A 48 -6.06 -4.78 5.98
N VAL A 49 -6.77 -5.64 5.25
CA VAL A 49 -7.29 -5.35 3.90
C VAL A 49 -8.72 -4.81 3.95
N ASP A 50 -9.59 -5.49 4.69
CA ASP A 50 -11.05 -5.29 4.68
C ASP A 50 -11.61 -4.95 6.08
N GLY A 51 -10.74 -4.69 7.05
CA GLY A 51 -11.12 -4.30 8.41
C GLY A 51 -11.89 -2.97 8.44
N PRO A 52 -12.49 -2.61 9.58
CA PRO A 52 -13.23 -1.35 9.75
C PRO A 52 -12.36 -0.10 9.53
N GLU A 53 -11.06 -0.24 9.77
CA GLU A 53 -10.02 0.76 9.48
C GLU A 53 -8.87 0.05 8.76
N PRO A 54 -9.00 -0.21 7.44
CA PRO A 54 -8.02 -1.00 6.72
C PRO A 54 -6.69 -0.25 6.69
N VAL A 55 -5.62 -0.96 7.03
CA VAL A 55 -4.26 -0.38 7.16
C VAL A 55 -3.35 -0.75 6.01
N ILE A 56 -3.86 -1.40 4.97
CA ILE A 56 -3.08 -1.85 3.80
C ILE A 56 -2.34 -0.70 3.10
N CYS A 57 -2.97 0.45 2.90
CA CYS A 57 -2.30 1.61 2.29
C CYS A 57 -1.15 2.12 3.17
N VAL A 58 -1.31 2.08 4.50
CA VAL A 58 -0.28 2.47 5.46
C VAL A 58 0.87 1.45 5.45
N LEU A 59 0.55 0.16 5.35
CA LEU A 59 1.53 -0.91 5.24
C LEU A 59 2.39 -0.75 3.97
N ILE A 60 1.76 -0.58 2.81
CA ILE A 60 2.46 -0.41 1.53
C ILE A 60 3.33 0.83 1.55
N ALA A 61 2.83 1.97 2.05
CA ALA A 61 3.60 3.20 2.15
C ALA A 61 4.81 3.04 3.09
N ALA A 62 4.63 2.42 4.26
CA ALA A 62 5.73 2.19 5.20
C ALA A 62 6.78 1.23 4.63
N TRP A 63 6.34 0.15 3.97
CA TRP A 63 7.25 -0.79 3.31
C TRP A 63 8.03 -0.12 2.19
N TYR A 64 7.38 0.72 1.37
CA TYR A 64 8.05 1.46 0.31
C TYR A 64 9.15 2.39 0.82
N GLN A 65 8.92 3.09 1.94
CA GLN A 65 9.95 3.93 2.56
C GLN A 65 11.17 3.11 3.00
N ILE A 66 10.95 1.90 3.52
CA ILE A 66 12.02 0.98 3.90
C ILE A 66 12.75 0.46 2.65
N HIS A 67 12.03 0.14 1.58
CA HIS A 67 12.59 -0.28 0.29
C HIS A 67 13.55 0.77 -0.27
N LEU A 68 13.13 2.04 -0.31
CA LEU A 68 13.99 3.15 -0.73
C LEU A 68 15.22 3.32 0.18
N GLN A 69 15.05 3.22 1.50
CA GLN A 69 16.16 3.31 2.46
C GLN A 69 17.19 2.18 2.29
N ARG A 70 16.76 1.03 1.77
CA ARG A 70 17.64 -0.11 1.45
C ARG A 70 18.29 -0.01 0.07
N GLY A 71 18.07 1.09 -0.65
CA GLY A 71 18.61 1.31 -2.00
C GLY A 71 17.79 0.63 -3.10
N GLY A 72 16.54 0.29 -2.81
CA GLY A 72 15.59 -0.18 -3.81
C GLY A 72 15.20 0.90 -4.82
N ASP A 73 14.85 0.49 -6.03
CA ASP A 73 14.44 1.41 -7.08
C ASP A 73 13.08 2.06 -6.77
N PRO A 74 12.89 3.35 -7.08
CA PRO A 74 11.60 4.02 -6.94
C PRO A 74 10.52 3.33 -7.78
N ASP A 75 9.31 3.22 -7.20
CA ASP A 75 8.15 2.68 -7.90
C ASP A 75 7.27 3.83 -8.41
N PRO A 76 7.04 3.95 -9.73
CA PRO A 76 6.34 5.10 -10.28
C PRO A 76 4.89 5.19 -9.84
N VAL A 77 4.21 4.08 -9.57
CA VAL A 77 2.81 4.07 -9.12
C VAL A 77 2.72 4.53 -7.68
N GLN A 78 3.63 4.06 -6.83
CA GLN A 78 3.69 4.48 -5.44
C GLN A 78 4.09 5.96 -5.29
N GLU A 79 5.05 6.44 -6.09
CA GLU A 79 5.43 7.86 -6.09
C GLU A 79 4.26 8.76 -6.48
N ASP A 80 3.53 8.39 -7.54
CA ASP A 80 2.35 9.12 -8.01
C ASP A 80 1.25 9.14 -6.94
N PHE A 81 0.96 7.99 -6.31
CA PHE A 81 -0.02 7.89 -5.22
C PHE A 81 0.36 8.73 -3.99
N LEU A 82 1.63 8.77 -3.60
CA LEU A 82 2.11 9.60 -2.49
C LEU A 82 2.02 11.10 -2.83
N GLU A 83 2.28 11.47 -4.08
CA GLU A 83 2.14 12.83 -4.56
C GLU A 83 0.67 13.29 -4.58
N GLU A 84 -0.25 12.44 -5.02
CA GLU A 84 -1.69 12.69 -4.94
C GLU A 84 -2.15 12.90 -3.50
N ALA A 85 -1.83 11.96 -2.60
CA ALA A 85 -2.21 12.05 -1.20
C ALA A 85 -1.68 13.34 -0.53
N ARG A 86 -0.48 13.79 -0.92
CA ARG A 86 0.09 15.07 -0.48
C ARG A 86 -0.74 16.25 -0.99
N PHE A 87 -1.09 16.28 -2.28
CA PHE A 87 -1.91 17.34 -2.85
C PHE A 87 -3.32 17.41 -2.25
N GLU A 88 -3.91 16.26 -1.89
CA GLU A 88 -5.21 16.20 -1.21
C GLU A 88 -5.15 16.80 0.20
N LEU A 89 -4.12 16.44 0.97
CA LEU A 89 -3.88 16.98 2.30
C LEU A 89 -3.65 18.50 2.27
N GLU A 90 -2.87 18.98 1.29
CA GLU A 90 -2.59 20.41 1.09
C GLU A 90 -3.84 21.20 0.66
N ARG A 91 -4.80 20.57 -0.03
CA ARG A 91 -6.06 21.19 -0.46
C ARG A 91 -7.22 21.07 0.55
N GLY A 92 -7.02 20.41 1.69
CA GLY A 92 -7.97 20.45 2.80
C GLY A 92 -9.30 19.73 2.56
N PHE A 93 -9.33 18.72 1.69
CA PHE A 93 -10.48 17.81 1.54
C PHE A 93 -9.97 16.38 1.77
N GLY A 94 -10.33 15.80 2.92
CA GLY A 94 -10.16 14.37 3.14
C GLY A 94 -11.10 13.61 2.20
N PHE A 95 -10.55 12.72 1.38
CA PHE A 95 -11.36 11.95 0.45
C PHE A 95 -12.00 10.75 1.16
N SER A 96 -13.34 10.73 1.17
CA SER A 96 -14.05 9.49 0.88
C SER A 96 -13.82 9.22 -0.61
N TYR A 97 -13.16 8.12 -0.93
CA TYR A 97 -13.44 7.44 -2.18
C TYR A 97 -14.88 6.91 -2.05
N PRO A 98 -15.88 7.40 -2.81
CA PRO A 98 -17.05 6.56 -3.03
C PRO A 98 -16.54 5.30 -3.75
N PRO A 99 -16.91 4.08 -3.31
CA PRO A 99 -16.59 2.89 -4.06
C PRO A 99 -17.14 3.05 -5.47
N GLY A 100 -16.32 2.73 -6.47
CA GLY A 100 -16.78 2.51 -7.82
C GLY A 100 -17.93 1.50 -7.78
N HIS A 101 -19.15 1.98 -8.02
CA HIS A 101 -20.28 1.14 -8.36
C HIS A 101 -20.68 1.50 -9.79
N ALA A 102 -20.66 0.47 -10.62
CA ALA A 102 -21.21 0.42 -11.97
C ALA A 102 -22.67 0.89 -12.04
#